data_AF-A0A453RFF2-F1
#
_entry.id   AF-A0A453RFF2-F1
#
_cell.length_a   1.000
_cell.length_b   1.000
_cell.length_c   1.000
_cell.angle_alpha   90.00
_cell.angle_beta   90.00
_cell.angle_gamma   90.00
#
_symmetry.space_group_name_H-M   'P 1'
#
loop_
_entity.id
_entity.type
_entity.pdbx_description
1 polymer ?
#
loop_
_entity_poly.entity_id
_entity_poly.type
_entity_poly.pdbx_seq_one_letter_code
_entity_poly.pdbx_strand_id
1 'polypeptide(L)' 'MSPPTPTPASGGRLDLDGVLVALLTICVIWADGFISSHVCEKLMAETPHSVLAVDHLVDPPPPHLAGGISSAASTS' A
#
# COMPACT_ATOMS: atom_id res chain seq x y z
N MET A 1 43.53 8.13 8.71
CA MET A 1 42.85 7.53 7.55
C MET A 1 41.47 7.11 8.03
N SER A 2 40.45 7.95 7.83
CA SER A 2 39.07 7.58 8.19
C SER A 2 38.55 6.52 7.21
N PRO A 3 37.72 5.56 7.65
CA PRO A 3 37.16 4.55 6.76
C PRO A 3 36.23 5.21 5.72
N PRO A 4 36.17 4.68 4.49
CA PRO A 4 35.24 5.17 3.48
C PRO A 4 33.81 4.91 3.95
N THR A 5 33.01 5.98 4.03
CA THR A 5 31.57 5.89 4.25
C THR A 5 30.96 5.05 3.13
N PRO A 6 30.17 4.01 3.42
CA PRO A 6 29.48 3.26 2.37
C PRO A 6 28.48 4.22 1.70
N THR A 7 28.77 4.62 0.46
CA THR A 7 27.80 5.30 -0.40
C THR A 7 26.72 4.30 -0.76
N PRO A 8 25.44 4.53 -0.40
CA PRO A 8 24.37 3.70 -0.90
C PRO A 8 24.27 3.91 -2.42
N ALA A 9 24.68 2.90 -3.18
CA ALA A 9 24.46 2.83 -4.61
C ALA A 9 22.97 2.52 -4.86
N SER A 10 22.12 3.55 -4.88
CA SER A 10 20.82 3.56 -5.58
C SER A 10 20.18 4.95 -5.43
N GLY A 11 19.74 5.56 -6.53
CA GLY A 11 19.07 6.86 -6.54
C GLY A 11 17.69 6.80 -5.86
N GLY A 12 17.67 6.81 -4.52
CA GLY A 12 16.45 6.84 -3.73
C GLY A 12 15.78 8.21 -3.73
N ARG A 13 14.44 8.25 -3.66
CA ARG A 13 13.68 9.50 -3.48
C ARG A 13 14.09 10.16 -2.16
N LEU A 14 14.34 11.46 -2.20
CA LEU A 14 14.54 12.29 -1.02
C LEU A 14 13.23 13.02 -0.69
N ASP A 15 12.96 13.19 0.60
CA ASP A 15 11.91 14.08 1.09
C ASP A 15 12.34 15.55 0.99
N LEU A 16 11.44 16.49 1.31
CA LEU A 16 11.68 17.93 1.31
C LEU A 16 12.81 18.35 2.26
N ASP A 17 13.05 17.57 3.33
CA ASP A 17 14.18 17.76 4.24
C ASP A 17 15.51 17.20 3.70
N GLY A 18 15.52 16.62 2.49
CA GLY A 18 16.71 16.02 1.89
C GLY A 18 17.08 14.66 2.48
N VAL A 19 16.19 14.06 3.26
CA VAL A 19 16.36 12.73 3.87
C VAL A 19 15.83 11.65 2.92
N LEU A 20 16.47 10.49 2.86
CA LEU A 20 15.98 9.35 2.07
C LEU A 20 14.59 8.93 2.55
N VAL A 21 13.64 8.89 1.62
CA VAL A 21 12.29 8.39 1.88
C VAL A 21 12.37 6.88 2.11
N ALA A 22 12.02 6.45 3.32
CA ALA A 22 11.96 5.04 3.66
C ALA A 22 10.88 4.33 2.84
N LEU A 23 11.16 3.09 2.44
CA LEU A 23 10.17 2.27 1.75
C LEU A 23 9.08 1.82 2.72
N LEU A 24 7.86 2.31 2.55
CA LEU A 24 6.72 1.96 3.38
C LEU A 24 5.74 1.02 2.67
N THR A 25 5.07 0.19 3.47
CA THR A 25 3.84 -0.49 3.08
C THR A 25 2.66 0.33 3.60
N ILE A 26 1.84 0.82 2.69
CA ILE A 26 0.73 1.74 2.98
C ILE A 26 -0.59 0.96 2.87
N CYS A 27 -1.35 0.91 3.96
CA CYS A 27 -2.69 0.33 3.97
C CYS A 27 -3.72 1.40 3.58
N VAL A 28 -4.46 1.16 2.49
CA VAL A 28 -5.53 2.05 2.03
C VAL A 28 -6.85 1.33 2.25
N ILE A 29 -7.65 1.83 3.18
CA ILE A 29 -9.02 1.37 3.43
C ILE A 29 -9.94 2.09 2.45
N TRP A 30 -10.86 1.34 1.83
CA TRP A 30 -11.72 1.84 0.76
C TRP A 30 -10.90 2.32 -0.44
N ALA A 31 -10.05 1.46 -1.02
CA ALA A 31 -9.26 1.80 -2.20
C ALA A 31 -10.11 2.03 -3.46
N ASP A 32 -11.32 1.46 -3.54
CA ASP A 32 -12.29 1.66 -4.64
C ASP A 32 -12.96 3.05 -4.65
N GLY A 33 -12.69 3.89 -3.63
CA GLY A 33 -13.14 5.27 -3.62
C GLY A 33 -12.54 6.14 -4.74
N PHE A 34 -13.26 7.21 -5.08
CA PHE A 34 -12.82 8.19 -6.09
C PHE A 34 -11.44 8.80 -5.77
N ILE A 35 -11.17 9.11 -4.50
CA ILE A 35 -9.90 9.74 -4.09
C ILE A 35 -8.80 8.69 -3.93
N SER A 36 -9.14 7.58 -3.28
CA SER A 36 -8.21 6.51 -2.94
C SER A 36 -7.65 5.80 -4.16
N SER A 37 -8.46 5.57 -5.20
CA SER A 37 -8.02 4.95 -6.46
C SER A 37 -6.90 5.77 -7.13
N HIS A 38 -7.08 7.08 -7.25
CA HIS A 38 -6.06 7.99 -7.78
C HIS A 38 -4.82 8.11 -6.89
N VAL A 39 -4.98 8.04 -5.57
CA VAL A 39 -3.85 8.04 -4.63
C VAL A 39 -3.04 6.74 -4.76
N CYS A 40 -3.72 5.59 -4.82
CA CYS A 40 -3.09 4.29 -5.05
C CYS A 40 -2.33 4.27 -6.39
N GLU A 41 -2.93 4.81 -7.45
CA GLU A 41 -2.31 4.95 -8.77
C GLU A 41 -1.00 5.73 -8.71
N LYS A 42 -1.00 6.93 -8.11
CA LYS A 42 0.21 7.75 -7.98
C LYS A 42 1.26 7.12 -7.07
N LEU A 43 0.84 6.49 -5.98
CA LEU A 43 1.76 5.82 -5.07
C LEU A 43 2.51 4.70 -5.80
N MET A 44 1.82 3.87 -6.56
CA MET A 44 2.45 2.76 -7.28
C MET A 44 3.28 3.22 -8.50
N ALA A 45 2.88 4.31 -9.16
CA ALA A 45 3.56 4.80 -10.36
C ALA A 45 4.81 5.65 -10.06
N GLU A 46 4.74 6.52 -9.03
CA GLU A 46 5.75 7.54 -8.78
C GLU A 46 6.65 7.23 -7.59
N THR A 47 6.29 6.23 -6.79
CA THR A 47 7.05 5.85 -5.59
C THR A 47 7.29 4.36 -5.55
N PRO A 48 8.38 3.90 -4.91
CA PRO A 48 8.62 2.48 -4.75
C PRO A 48 7.76 1.84 -3.63
N HIS A 49 6.80 2.57 -3.03
CA HIS A 49 5.98 2.08 -1.92
C HIS A 49 5.05 0.94 -2.34
N SER A 50 4.79 0.04 -1.39
CA SER A 50 3.82 -1.05 -1.58
C SER A 50 2.47 -0.64 -1.00
N VAL A 51 1.38 -0.91 -1.71
CA VAL A 51 0.02 -0.57 -1.29
C VAL A 51 -0.76 -1.84 -0.95
N LEU A 52 -1.33 -1.88 0.26
CA LEU A 52 -2.32 -2.89 0.67
C LEU A 52 -3.71 -2.25 0.55
N ALA A 53 -4.43 -2.56 -0.52
CA ALA A 53 -5.80 -2.11 -0.72
C ALA A 53 -6.76 -3.02 0.05
N VAL A 54 -7.58 -2.43 0.90
CA VAL A 54 -8.61 -3.12 1.68
C VAL A 54 -9.96 -2.49 1.37
N ASP A 55 -10.77 -3.20 0.60
CA ASP A 55 -12.13 -2.80 0.24
C ASP A 55 -13.15 -3.75 0.86
N HIS A 56 -14.41 -3.30 0.90
CA HIS A 56 -15.50 -4.22 1.19
C HIS A 56 -15.57 -5.30 0.10
N LEU A 57 -15.76 -6.55 0.48
CA LEU A 57 -15.97 -7.62 -0.50
C LEU A 57 -17.39 -7.48 -1.09
N VAL A 58 -17.51 -6.86 -2.27
CA VAL A 58 -18.71 -6.91 -3.11
C VAL A 58 -18.52 -7.96 -4.20
N ASP A 59 -18.43 -9.23 -3.77
CA ASP A 59 -18.66 -10.43 -4.59
C ASP A 59 -18.81 -11.61 -3.62
N PRO A 60 -19.77 -12.54 -3.77
CA PRO A 60 -19.73 -13.78 -3.00
C PRO A 60 -18.35 -14.44 -3.22
N PRO A 61 -17.67 -14.88 -2.14
CA PRO A 61 -16.34 -15.46 -2.28
C PRO A 61 -16.38 -16.61 -3.30
N PRO A 62 -15.36 -16.73 -4.17
CA PRO A 62 -15.31 -17.81 -5.15
C PRO A 62 -15.52 -19.15 -4.44
N PRO A 63 -16.14 -20.15 -5.08
CA PRO A 63 -16.78 -21.30 -4.42
C PRO A 63 -15.84 -22.16 -3.55
N HIS A 64 -14.52 -21.94 -3.63
CA HIS A 64 -13.50 -22.58 -2.80
C HIS A 64 -13.21 -21.86 -1.47
N LEU A 65 -13.71 -20.65 -1.23
CA LEU A 65 -13.52 -19.87 0.01
C LEU A 65 -14.81 -19.69 0.85
N ALA A 66 -15.95 -20.20 0.37
CA ALA A 66 -17.25 -20.09 1.03
C ALA A 66 -17.37 -20.88 2.36
N GLY A 67 -16.39 -21.72 2.72
CA GLY A 67 -16.43 -22.58 3.91
C GLY A 67 -15.92 -21.96 5.21
N GLY A 68 -15.45 -20.70 5.20
CA GLY A 68 -14.58 -20.19 6.27
C GLY A 68 -14.96 -18.87 6.97
N ILE A 69 -16.10 -18.23 6.66
CA ILE A 69 -16.46 -16.97 7.34
C ILE A 69 -17.79 -17.08 8.08
N SER A 70 -17.75 -16.99 9.42
CA SER A 70 -18.94 -16.71 10.23
C SER A 70 -19.37 -15.27 9.96
N SER A 71 -20.41 -15.12 9.14
CA SER A 71 -21.04 -13.84 8.84
C SER A 71 -21.89 -13.37 10.02
N ALA A 72 -21.47 -12.30 10.68
CA ALA A 72 -22.38 -11.44 11.43
C ALA A 72 -22.81 -10.30 10.50
N ALA A 73 -23.73 -10.60 9.57
CA ALA A 73 -24.41 -9.58 8.79
C ALA A 73 -25.39 -8.85 9.72
N SER A 74 -25.05 -7.62 10.11
CA SER A 74 -26.01 -6.67 10.66
C SER A 74 -26.97 -6.28 9.56
N THR A 75 -28.18 -6.82 9.62
CA THR A 75 -29.34 -6.33 8.88
C THR A 75 -29.73 -4.94 9.37
N SER A 76 -29.78 -3.97 8.45
CA SER A 76 -30.64 -2.78 8.54
C SER A 76 -31.03 -2.35 7.13
#